data_AF-A0A2S5GYE0-F1
#
_entry.id   AF-A0A2S5GYE0-F1
#
_cell.length_a   1.000
_cell.length_b   1.000
_cell.length_c   1.000
_cell.angle_alpha   90.00
_cell.angle_beta   90.00
_cell.angle_gamma   90.00
#
_symmetry.space_group_name_H-M   'P 1'
#
loop_
_entity.id
_entity.type
_entity.pdbx_description
1 polymer ?
#
loop_
_entity_poly.entity_id
_entity_poly.type
_entity_poly.pdbx_seq_one_letter_code
_entity_poly.pdbx_strand_id
1 'polypeptide(L)'
;MADTTKLRSQRWLANDDFRTFNHHSRFMQMGFERKDWEGKPIVAIINSWSEFNPCHMHFRQRVDDVKRGVLQAGGFPLEMPAMSLNDALVKPSALLYRNLMAMEIEEMIRCYPVDAVVLMGGCDKTTPATLLGAISAGVPAVFLPAGPMLRGHSRGKTLGSGSDAFKFWDDRRAGLITPHVIVLRNAGPKGGPGMPEWGMIPVPLKLVRQGVRDMLRISDARMSGTSYGACVLHVAPEAYVGGPLALVQAGDIIAIDVPGRQIRLEVSDDELSRRRAQWHAPPARFGRGYGKMFTDHILQADQGCDMGVLLTQAGECAGEPDIF
;
A
#
# COMPACT_ATOMS: atom_id res chain seq x y z
N MET A 1 -25.30 28.30 -0.44
CA MET A 1 -24.29 27.81 -1.40
C MET A 1 -22.92 28.08 -0.80
N ALA A 2 -21.95 27.18 -0.97
CA ALA A 2 -20.59 27.40 -0.46
C ALA A 2 -19.97 28.64 -1.13
N ASP A 3 -19.17 29.38 -0.38
CA ASP A 3 -18.44 30.55 -0.89
C ASP A 3 -17.31 30.08 -1.82
N THR A 4 -17.53 30.16 -3.13
CA THR A 4 -16.61 29.67 -4.16
C THR A 4 -15.39 30.58 -4.35
N THR A 5 -15.39 31.79 -3.78
CA THR A 5 -14.24 32.71 -3.81
C THR A 5 -13.07 32.23 -2.97
N LYS A 6 -13.28 31.21 -2.12
CA LYS A 6 -12.26 30.59 -1.25
C LYS A 6 -11.70 29.28 -1.79
N LEU A 7 -12.08 28.88 -3.00
CA LEU A 7 -11.59 27.65 -3.61
C LEU A 7 -10.10 27.78 -3.97
N ARG A 8 -9.35 26.69 -3.78
CA ARG A 8 -7.92 26.62 -4.08
C ARG A 8 -7.65 26.92 -5.55
N SER A 9 -8.50 26.42 -6.44
CA SER A 9 -8.44 26.63 -7.88
C SER A 9 -8.45 28.10 -8.29
N GLN A 10 -9.02 29.01 -7.48
CA GLN A 10 -9.07 30.43 -7.79
C GLN A 10 -7.69 31.08 -7.84
N ARG A 11 -6.69 30.50 -7.15
CA ARG A 11 -5.29 30.95 -7.26
C ARG A 11 -4.74 30.87 -8.69
N TRP A 12 -5.28 29.95 -9.51
CA TRP A 12 -4.94 29.82 -10.93
C TRP A 12 -5.87 30.59 -11.87
N LEU A 13 -7.11 30.87 -11.44
CA LEU A 13 -8.21 31.21 -12.34
C LEU A 13 -8.86 32.57 -12.08
N ALA A 14 -8.60 33.22 -10.94
CA ALA A 14 -9.29 34.44 -10.55
C ALA A 14 -8.49 35.74 -10.74
N ASN A 15 -7.17 35.66 -10.89
CA ASN A 15 -6.33 36.86 -10.96
C ASN A 15 -6.38 37.49 -12.36
N ASP A 16 -6.27 38.82 -12.42
CA ASP A 16 -6.12 39.55 -13.68
C ASP A 16 -4.63 39.70 -14.04
N ASP A 17 -4.02 38.57 -14.41
CA ASP A 17 -2.62 38.51 -14.80
C ASP A 17 -2.39 37.60 -16.03
N PHE A 18 -1.19 37.68 -16.59
CA PHE A 18 -0.82 36.90 -17.77
C PHE A 18 -0.85 35.38 -17.51
N ARG A 19 -0.61 34.93 -16.28
CA ARG A 19 -0.62 33.50 -15.94
C ARG A 19 -2.03 32.95 -15.97
N THR A 20 -2.95 33.63 -15.31
CA THR A 20 -4.37 33.29 -15.32
C THR A 20 -4.92 33.33 -16.73
N PHE A 21 -4.56 34.34 -17.54
CA PHE A 21 -4.90 34.36 -18.97
C PHE A 21 -4.40 33.11 -19.72
N ASN A 22 -3.16 32.69 -19.48
CA ASN A 22 -2.60 31.47 -20.08
C ASN A 22 -3.32 30.21 -19.55
N HIS A 23 -3.59 30.11 -18.26
CA HIS A 23 -4.35 28.99 -17.67
C HIS A 23 -5.74 28.88 -18.31
N HIS A 24 -6.43 30.00 -18.50
CA HIS A 24 -7.72 30.03 -19.19
C HIS A 24 -7.60 29.54 -20.64
N SER A 25 -6.55 29.95 -21.35
CA SER A 25 -6.27 29.46 -22.71
C SER A 25 -6.08 27.93 -22.73
N ARG A 26 -5.37 27.36 -21.76
CA ARG A 26 -5.21 25.90 -21.64
C ARG A 26 -6.51 25.18 -21.27
N PHE A 27 -7.34 25.77 -20.43
CA PHE A 27 -8.65 25.21 -20.11
C PHE A 27 -9.59 25.23 -21.31
N MET A 28 -9.64 26.33 -22.07
CA MET A 28 -10.46 26.43 -23.27
C MET A 28 -9.99 25.48 -24.39
N GLN A 29 -8.68 25.16 -24.44
CA GLN A 29 -8.14 24.17 -25.37
C GLN A 29 -8.75 22.77 -25.18
N MET A 30 -9.30 22.46 -24.00
CA MET A 30 -10.02 21.21 -23.75
C MET A 30 -11.40 21.13 -24.45
N GLY A 31 -11.86 22.23 -25.07
CA GLY A 31 -13.17 22.31 -25.73
C GLY A 31 -14.30 22.82 -24.83
N PHE A 32 -13.97 23.41 -23.68
CA PHE A 32 -14.94 24.00 -22.74
C PHE A 32 -14.95 25.53 -22.81
N GLU A 33 -16.12 26.12 -22.67
CA GLU A 33 -16.28 27.56 -22.49
C GLU A 33 -16.02 27.96 -21.03
N ARG A 34 -15.73 29.24 -20.78
CA ARG A 34 -15.50 29.74 -19.40
C ARG A 34 -16.65 29.41 -18.44
N LYS A 35 -17.90 29.53 -18.89
CA LYS A 35 -19.11 29.21 -18.11
C LYS A 35 -19.16 27.76 -17.62
N ASP A 36 -18.37 26.86 -18.23
CA ASP A 36 -18.35 25.46 -17.87
C ASP A 36 -17.53 25.18 -16.60
N TRP A 37 -16.54 26.03 -16.28
CA TRP A 37 -15.62 25.80 -15.16
C TRP A 37 -15.39 27.03 -14.25
N GLU A 38 -15.57 28.26 -14.73
CA GLU A 38 -15.32 29.47 -13.96
C GLU A 38 -16.28 29.56 -12.76
N GLY A 39 -15.71 29.79 -11.56
CA GLY A 39 -16.45 29.84 -10.30
C GLY A 39 -16.99 28.50 -9.79
N LYS A 40 -16.66 27.35 -10.43
CA LYS A 40 -17.07 26.01 -9.99
C LYS A 40 -15.90 25.28 -9.31
N PRO A 41 -16.18 24.37 -8.34
CA PRO A 41 -15.14 23.53 -7.77
C PRO A 41 -14.58 22.57 -8.81
N ILE A 42 -13.25 22.56 -8.95
CA ILE A 42 -12.54 21.61 -9.80
C ILE A 42 -12.34 20.32 -9.01
N VAL A 43 -12.99 19.24 -9.46
CA VAL A 43 -12.93 17.93 -8.82
C VAL A 43 -12.03 17.02 -9.65
N ALA A 44 -10.84 16.70 -9.14
CA ALA A 44 -9.97 15.73 -9.78
C ALA A 44 -10.43 14.30 -9.49
N ILE A 45 -10.45 13.46 -10.52
CA ILE A 45 -10.76 12.04 -10.40
C ILE A 45 -9.47 11.27 -10.58
N ILE A 46 -8.86 10.86 -9.47
CA ILE A 46 -7.60 10.12 -9.44
C ILE A 46 -7.88 8.68 -9.87
N ASN A 47 -7.49 8.34 -11.09
CA ASN A 47 -7.83 7.06 -11.70
C ASN A 47 -6.59 6.16 -11.81
N SER A 48 -6.60 5.04 -11.08
CA SER A 48 -5.52 4.03 -11.11
C SER A 48 -5.78 2.91 -12.14
N TRP A 49 -6.51 3.23 -13.21
CA TRP A 49 -6.74 2.32 -14.34
C TRP A 49 -5.44 2.01 -15.09
N SER A 50 -5.27 0.74 -15.49
CA SER A 50 -4.23 0.30 -16.41
C SER A 50 -4.63 -1.04 -17.01
N GLU A 51 -4.27 -1.29 -18.27
CA GLU A 51 -4.46 -2.61 -18.89
C GLU A 51 -3.62 -3.72 -18.22
N PHE A 52 -2.56 -3.34 -17.50
CA PHE A 52 -1.80 -4.27 -16.65
C PHE A 52 -2.45 -4.53 -15.28
N ASN A 53 -3.60 -3.92 -15.00
CA ASN A 53 -4.31 -4.08 -13.73
C ASN A 53 -5.75 -4.55 -13.94
N PRO A 54 -5.98 -5.88 -13.98
CA PRO A 54 -7.30 -6.47 -14.19
C PRO A 54 -8.30 -6.06 -13.10
N CYS A 55 -7.83 -5.76 -11.87
CA CYS A 55 -8.69 -5.32 -10.78
C CYS A 55 -9.37 -3.97 -11.07
N HIS A 56 -8.80 -3.15 -11.96
CA HIS A 56 -9.26 -1.80 -12.25
C HIS A 56 -9.76 -1.62 -13.68
N MET A 57 -9.86 -2.67 -14.50
CA MET A 57 -10.17 -2.54 -15.93
C MET A 57 -11.44 -1.75 -16.22
N HIS A 58 -12.45 -1.89 -15.37
CA HIS A 58 -13.74 -1.19 -15.47
C HIS A 58 -13.66 0.31 -15.13
N PHE A 59 -12.56 0.79 -14.54
CA PHE A 59 -12.39 2.21 -14.21
C PHE A 59 -12.37 3.12 -15.44
N ARG A 60 -11.93 2.61 -16.60
CA ARG A 60 -12.02 3.34 -17.87
C ARG A 60 -13.44 3.77 -18.23
N GLN A 61 -14.45 3.03 -17.78
CA GLN A 61 -15.86 3.37 -17.98
C GLN A 61 -16.46 4.05 -16.75
N ARG A 62 -16.13 3.57 -15.54
CA ARG A 62 -16.66 4.12 -14.29
C ARG A 62 -16.31 5.58 -14.07
N VAL A 63 -15.18 6.04 -14.61
CA VAL A 63 -14.79 7.45 -14.52
C VAL A 63 -15.85 8.37 -15.13
N ASP A 64 -16.55 7.94 -16.19
CA ASP A 64 -17.61 8.72 -16.83
C ASP A 64 -18.86 8.81 -15.95
N ASP A 65 -19.15 7.78 -15.15
CA ASP A 65 -20.21 7.84 -14.13
C ASP A 65 -19.89 8.90 -13.06
N VAL A 66 -18.64 8.94 -12.61
CA VAL A 66 -18.16 9.92 -11.63
C VAL A 66 -18.21 11.33 -12.22
N LYS A 67 -17.70 11.54 -13.44
CA LYS A 67 -17.76 12.83 -14.15
C LYS A 67 -19.20 13.35 -14.24
N ARG A 68 -20.16 12.49 -14.61
CA ARG A 68 -21.58 12.86 -14.66
C ARG A 68 -22.12 13.28 -13.28
N GLY A 69 -21.77 12.56 -12.22
CA GLY A 69 -22.19 12.91 -10.86
C GLY A 69 -21.65 14.27 -10.41
N VAL A 70 -20.37 14.57 -10.68
CA VAL A 70 -19.76 15.87 -10.38
C VAL A 70 -20.45 17.00 -11.13
N LEU A 71 -20.70 16.83 -12.44
CA LEU A 71 -21.40 17.83 -13.26
C LEU A 71 -22.82 18.10 -12.74
N GLN A 72 -23.57 17.06 -12.37
CA GLN A 72 -24.91 17.19 -11.79
C GLN A 72 -24.91 17.94 -10.45
N ALA A 73 -23.82 17.83 -9.68
CA ALA A 73 -23.62 18.56 -8.44
C ALA A 73 -23.08 20.00 -8.64
N GLY A 74 -22.83 20.42 -9.89
CA GLY A 74 -22.35 21.77 -10.22
C GLY A 74 -20.82 21.94 -10.15
N GLY A 75 -20.06 20.85 -10.03
CA GLY A 75 -18.60 20.88 -10.13
C GLY A 75 -18.09 20.68 -11.55
N PHE A 76 -16.78 20.90 -11.74
CA PHE A 76 -16.10 20.65 -13.00
C PHE A 76 -15.11 19.48 -12.85
N PRO A 77 -15.42 18.28 -13.41
CA PRO A 77 -14.59 17.11 -13.21
C PRO A 77 -13.43 17.02 -14.21
N LEU A 78 -12.24 16.69 -13.71
CA LEU A 78 -11.07 16.37 -14.53
C LEU A 78 -10.48 15.04 -14.10
N GLU A 79 -10.27 14.13 -15.03
CA GLU A 79 -9.62 12.85 -14.75
C GLU A 79 -8.10 13.02 -14.74
N MET A 80 -7.46 12.45 -13.73
CA MET A 80 -6.01 12.45 -13.60
C MET A 80 -5.52 11.00 -13.40
N PRO A 81 -4.84 10.40 -14.39
CA PRO A 81 -4.28 9.06 -14.25
C PRO A 81 -3.17 9.04 -13.20
N ALA A 82 -3.19 8.03 -12.32
CA ALA A 82 -2.12 7.77 -11.35
C ALA A 82 -1.50 6.39 -11.60
N MET A 83 -0.34 6.13 -11.00
CA MET A 83 0.30 4.82 -11.03
C MET A 83 -0.67 3.71 -10.63
N SER A 84 -0.63 2.61 -11.38
CA SER A 84 -1.47 1.45 -11.12
C SER A 84 -0.64 0.31 -10.54
N LEU A 85 -1.02 -0.15 -9.35
CA LEU A 85 -0.32 -1.21 -8.62
C LEU A 85 -1.12 -2.51 -8.63
N ASN A 86 -0.83 -3.38 -9.59
CA ASN A 86 -1.35 -4.75 -9.61
C ASN A 86 -0.47 -5.64 -8.73
N ASP A 87 -1.01 -6.06 -7.57
CA ASP A 87 -0.27 -6.83 -6.58
C ASP A 87 0.31 -8.16 -7.13
N ALA A 88 -0.42 -8.83 -8.03
CA ALA A 88 0.02 -10.09 -8.62
C ALA A 88 1.18 -9.91 -9.61
N LEU A 89 1.20 -8.81 -10.36
CA LEU A 89 2.16 -8.61 -11.46
C LEU A 89 3.35 -7.73 -11.09
N VAL A 90 3.17 -6.74 -10.22
CA VAL A 90 4.26 -5.86 -9.79
C VAL A 90 5.31 -6.67 -9.02
N LYS A 91 6.59 -6.39 -9.27
CA LYS A 91 7.74 -7.07 -8.65
C LYS A 91 8.75 -6.04 -8.15
N PRO A 92 9.50 -6.33 -7.07
CA PRO A 92 9.45 -7.54 -6.26
C PRO A 92 8.19 -7.64 -5.37
N SER A 93 7.54 -6.50 -5.08
CA SER A 93 6.31 -6.39 -4.29
C SER A 93 5.63 -5.07 -4.59
N ALA A 94 4.30 -5.02 -4.64
CA ALA A 94 3.58 -3.75 -4.84
C ALA A 94 3.74 -2.77 -3.66
N LEU A 95 4.02 -3.27 -2.44
CA LEU A 95 4.25 -2.39 -1.29
C LEU A 95 5.50 -1.52 -1.50
N LEU A 96 6.50 -1.99 -2.26
CA LEU A 96 7.67 -1.18 -2.61
C LEU A 96 7.25 0.15 -3.25
N TYR A 97 6.17 0.15 -4.03
CA TYR A 97 5.70 1.30 -4.81
C TYR A 97 4.49 2.02 -4.20
N ARG A 98 3.94 1.55 -3.08
CA ARG A 98 2.82 2.21 -2.38
C ARG A 98 3.14 3.67 -2.06
N ASN A 99 4.31 3.92 -1.47
CA ASN A 99 4.72 5.27 -1.06
C ASN A 99 5.04 6.15 -2.27
N LEU A 100 5.53 5.55 -3.37
CA LEU A 100 5.73 6.29 -4.62
C LEU A 100 4.40 6.78 -5.20
N MET A 101 3.39 5.92 -5.24
CA MET A 101 2.05 6.29 -5.67
C MET A 101 1.41 7.32 -4.72
N ALA A 102 1.64 7.21 -3.41
CA ALA A 102 1.15 8.21 -2.45
C ALA A 102 1.78 9.60 -2.69
N MET A 103 3.10 9.66 -2.90
CA MET A 103 3.81 10.90 -3.28
C MET A 103 3.31 11.46 -4.60
N GLU A 104 3.14 10.61 -5.62
CA GLU A 104 2.59 11.03 -6.91
C GLU A 104 1.22 11.68 -6.75
N ILE A 105 0.32 11.08 -5.95
CA ILE A 105 -1.04 11.58 -5.74
C ILE A 105 -1.03 12.89 -4.95
N GLU A 106 -0.22 12.98 -3.90
CA GLU A 106 -0.05 14.24 -3.18
C GLU A 106 0.37 15.37 -4.12
N GLU A 107 1.40 15.13 -4.93
CA GLU A 107 1.91 16.14 -5.86
C GLU A 107 0.93 16.46 -6.99
N MET A 108 0.23 15.46 -7.55
CA MET A 108 -0.85 15.67 -8.52
C MET A 108 -1.93 16.60 -7.97
N ILE A 109 -2.30 16.49 -6.70
CA ILE A 109 -3.28 17.39 -6.08
C ILE A 109 -2.68 18.78 -5.89
N ARG A 110 -1.44 18.86 -5.39
CA ARG A 110 -0.80 20.13 -5.03
C ARG A 110 -0.45 21.00 -6.23
N CYS A 111 0.03 20.42 -7.33
CA CYS A 111 0.53 21.19 -8.48
C CYS A 111 -0.55 21.59 -9.50
N TYR A 112 -1.79 21.14 -9.33
CA TYR A 112 -2.92 21.48 -10.19
C TYR A 112 -4.01 22.26 -9.42
N PRO A 113 -4.88 23.02 -10.11
CA PRO A 113 -5.98 23.75 -9.47
C PRO A 113 -7.11 22.80 -9.01
N VAL A 114 -6.83 21.93 -8.06
CA VAL A 114 -7.75 20.90 -7.55
C VAL A 114 -8.37 21.36 -6.24
N ASP A 115 -9.70 21.39 -6.18
CA ASP A 115 -10.45 21.76 -4.96
C ASP A 115 -10.89 20.55 -4.14
N ALA A 116 -11.10 19.40 -4.80
CA ALA A 116 -11.50 18.15 -4.18
C ALA A 116 -11.10 16.96 -5.05
N VAL A 117 -11.07 15.76 -4.46
CA VAL A 117 -10.70 14.52 -5.17
C VAL A 117 -11.69 13.39 -5.01
N VAL A 118 -11.91 12.66 -6.10
CA VAL A 118 -12.46 11.30 -6.09
C VAL A 118 -11.33 10.31 -6.32
N LEU A 119 -11.13 9.40 -5.39
CA LEU A 119 -10.03 8.44 -5.39
C LEU A 119 -10.52 7.07 -5.88
N MET A 120 -10.17 6.68 -7.11
CA MET A 120 -10.54 5.39 -7.67
C MET A 120 -9.41 4.37 -7.44
N GLY A 121 -9.64 3.46 -6.49
CA GLY A 121 -8.70 2.39 -6.14
C GLY A 121 -9.41 1.10 -5.73
N GLY A 122 -8.65 0.03 -5.52
CA GLY A 122 -9.22 -1.26 -5.11
C GLY A 122 -8.21 -2.39 -5.01
N CYS A 123 -7.29 -2.51 -5.97
CA CYS A 123 -6.16 -3.44 -5.86
C CYS A 123 -5.34 -3.08 -4.62
N ASP A 124 -4.85 -4.09 -3.92
CA ASP A 124 -4.38 -4.05 -2.53
C ASP A 124 -3.70 -2.73 -2.10
N LYS A 125 -2.63 -2.33 -2.80
CA LYS A 125 -1.80 -1.17 -2.41
C LYS A 125 -2.33 0.18 -2.91
N THR A 126 -3.29 0.19 -3.84
CA THR A 126 -3.84 1.44 -4.41
C THR A 126 -4.80 2.15 -3.43
N THR A 127 -5.55 1.39 -2.64
CA THR A 127 -6.43 1.95 -1.60
C THR A 127 -5.65 2.78 -0.58
N PRO A 128 -4.63 2.25 0.13
CA PRO A 128 -3.86 3.06 1.06
C PRO A 128 -3.04 4.15 0.36
N ALA A 129 -2.48 3.91 -0.83
CA ALA A 129 -1.68 4.93 -1.52
C ALA A 129 -2.50 6.18 -1.89
N THR A 130 -3.71 5.99 -2.44
CA THR A 130 -4.61 7.11 -2.78
C THR A 130 -5.05 7.90 -1.56
N LEU A 131 -5.38 7.20 -0.47
CA LEU A 131 -5.77 7.84 0.79
C LEU A 131 -4.62 8.62 1.42
N LEU A 132 -3.42 8.03 1.49
CA LEU A 132 -2.25 8.70 2.06
C LEU A 132 -1.93 10.00 1.30
N GLY A 133 -1.83 9.95 -0.04
CA GLY A 133 -1.55 11.14 -0.84
C GLY A 133 -2.61 12.24 -0.70
N ALA A 134 -3.89 11.87 -0.67
CA ALA A 134 -4.98 12.84 -0.49
C ALA A 134 -5.02 13.44 0.92
N ILE A 135 -4.78 12.62 1.96
CA ILE A 135 -4.70 13.10 3.35
C ILE A 135 -3.54 14.08 3.50
N SER A 136 -2.36 13.75 2.95
CA SER A 136 -1.21 14.64 2.97
C SER A 136 -1.47 15.94 2.22
N ALA A 137 -2.16 15.90 1.07
CA ALA A 137 -2.54 17.09 0.31
C ALA A 137 -3.57 17.98 1.01
N GLY A 138 -4.38 17.42 1.92
CA GLY A 138 -5.31 18.19 2.76
C GLY A 138 -6.55 18.74 2.04
N VAL A 139 -6.93 18.17 0.89
CA VAL A 139 -8.15 18.54 0.16
C VAL A 139 -9.33 17.62 0.52
N PRO A 140 -10.60 18.07 0.40
CA PRO A 140 -11.76 17.20 0.49
C PRO A 140 -11.64 15.99 -0.44
N ALA A 141 -11.75 14.79 0.12
CA ALA A 141 -11.54 13.54 -0.60
C ALA A 141 -12.67 12.53 -0.36
N VAL A 142 -13.05 11.79 -1.41
CA VAL A 142 -13.94 10.62 -1.30
C VAL A 142 -13.32 9.43 -2.02
N PHE A 143 -13.36 8.27 -1.38
CA PHE A 143 -12.85 7.02 -1.95
C PHE A 143 -13.96 6.23 -2.66
N LEU A 144 -13.70 5.83 -3.91
CA LEU A 144 -14.57 4.97 -4.70
C LEU A 144 -13.91 3.59 -4.88
N PRO A 145 -14.34 2.56 -4.14
CA PRO A 145 -13.77 1.24 -4.26
C PRO A 145 -14.11 0.59 -5.61
N ALA A 146 -13.15 -0.14 -6.19
CA ALA A 146 -13.35 -0.93 -7.40
C ALA A 146 -14.45 -1.98 -7.27
N GLY A 147 -14.59 -2.56 -6.08
CA GLY A 147 -15.47 -3.68 -5.79
C GLY A 147 -14.78 -5.04 -5.99
N PRO A 148 -15.28 -6.11 -5.34
CA PRO A 148 -14.73 -7.45 -5.48
C PRO A 148 -15.16 -8.08 -6.81
N MET A 149 -14.42 -9.10 -7.24
CA MET A 149 -14.85 -9.98 -8.34
C MET A 149 -16.10 -10.78 -7.93
N LEU A 150 -16.89 -11.18 -8.93
CA LEU A 150 -17.92 -12.20 -8.73
C LEU A 150 -17.26 -13.50 -8.26
N ARG A 151 -18.03 -14.34 -7.54
CA ARG A 151 -17.54 -15.62 -7.03
C ARG A 151 -17.14 -16.55 -8.18
N GLY A 152 -15.96 -17.14 -8.08
CA GLY A 152 -15.53 -18.20 -8.99
C GLY A 152 -16.33 -19.48 -8.73
N HIS A 153 -16.71 -20.19 -9.80
CA HIS A 153 -17.36 -21.50 -9.72
C HIS A 153 -16.49 -22.52 -10.45
N SER A 154 -16.16 -23.61 -9.78
CA SER A 154 -15.45 -24.74 -10.38
C SER A 154 -16.10 -26.04 -9.97
N ARG A 155 -16.52 -26.84 -10.97
CA ARG A 155 -17.15 -28.16 -10.77
C ARG A 155 -18.33 -28.14 -9.78
N GLY A 156 -19.21 -27.14 -9.92
CA GLY A 156 -20.39 -26.98 -9.05
C GLY A 156 -20.09 -26.50 -7.62
N LYS A 157 -18.82 -26.19 -7.29
CA LYS A 157 -18.43 -25.61 -6.00
C LYS A 157 -18.03 -24.15 -6.15
N THR A 158 -18.47 -23.34 -5.20
CA THR A 158 -18.05 -21.95 -5.05
C THR A 158 -16.61 -21.90 -4.55
N LEU A 159 -15.74 -21.18 -5.25
CA LEU A 159 -14.38 -20.87 -4.82
C LEU A 159 -14.42 -19.52 -4.10
N GLY A 160 -14.27 -19.53 -2.78
CA GLY A 160 -14.15 -18.31 -1.98
C GLY A 160 -12.71 -17.80 -1.93
N SER A 161 -12.52 -16.48 -2.00
CA SER A 161 -11.28 -15.83 -1.59
C SER A 161 -11.30 -15.69 -0.06
N GLY A 162 -10.52 -16.50 0.65
CA GLY A 162 -10.26 -16.32 2.08
C GLY A 162 -11.43 -16.66 3.02
N SER A 163 -11.79 -17.94 3.16
CA SER A 163 -12.81 -18.40 4.13
C SER A 163 -12.33 -19.56 5.00
N ASP A 164 -11.07 -19.55 5.43
CA ASP A 164 -10.48 -20.69 6.14
C ASP A 164 -10.32 -20.48 7.67
N ALA A 165 -10.65 -19.31 8.23
CA ALA A 165 -10.52 -19.03 9.67
C ALA A 165 -11.23 -20.08 10.57
N PHE A 166 -12.36 -20.61 10.13
CA PHE A 166 -13.09 -21.69 10.82
C PHE A 166 -12.41 -23.06 10.68
N LYS A 167 -11.78 -23.34 9.54
CA LYS A 167 -11.04 -24.58 9.29
C LYS A 167 -9.82 -24.72 10.21
N PHE A 168 -9.14 -23.61 10.54
CA PHE A 168 -7.96 -23.64 11.44
C PHE A 168 -8.31 -23.87 12.90
N TRP A 169 -9.49 -23.43 13.34
CA TRP A 169 -9.96 -23.79 14.68
C TRP A 169 -10.12 -25.31 14.80
N ASP A 170 -10.63 -25.95 13.76
CA ASP A 170 -10.81 -27.40 13.72
C ASP A 170 -9.49 -28.16 13.56
N ASP A 171 -8.59 -27.72 12.67
CA ASP A 171 -7.26 -28.35 12.49
C ASP A 171 -6.38 -28.23 13.75
N ARG A 172 -6.46 -27.10 14.48
CA ARG A 172 -5.81 -26.93 15.79
C ARG A 172 -6.38 -27.88 16.84
N ARG A 173 -7.71 -28.04 16.90
CA ARG A 173 -8.36 -29.00 17.81
C ARG A 173 -8.08 -30.46 17.44
N ALA A 174 -7.77 -30.73 16.16
CA ALA A 174 -7.48 -32.07 15.65
C ALA A 174 -6.00 -32.51 15.83
N GLY A 175 -5.11 -31.65 16.36
CA GLY A 175 -3.71 -32.01 16.61
C GLY A 175 -2.86 -32.18 15.34
N LEU A 176 -3.27 -31.58 14.22
CA LEU A 176 -2.61 -31.73 12.91
C LEU A 176 -1.42 -30.76 12.70
N ILE A 177 -0.86 -30.22 13.79
CA ILE A 177 0.20 -29.22 13.82
C ILE A 177 1.50 -29.87 14.32
N THR A 178 2.61 -29.67 13.60
CA THR A 178 3.93 -30.19 14.02
C THR A 178 4.60 -29.28 15.05
N PRO A 179 5.55 -29.80 15.87
CA PRO A 179 6.34 -28.96 16.77
C PRO A 179 7.42 -28.12 16.06
N HIS A 180 7.70 -28.37 14.78
CA HIS A 180 8.71 -27.62 14.03
C HIS A 180 8.18 -26.25 13.61
N VAL A 181 9.05 -25.23 13.69
CA VAL A 181 8.78 -23.86 13.26
C VAL A 181 9.61 -23.55 12.02
N ILE A 182 8.98 -22.97 11.00
CA ILE A 182 9.68 -22.46 9.82
C ILE A 182 9.96 -20.97 10.04
N VAL A 183 11.22 -20.55 9.87
CA VAL A 183 11.63 -19.15 9.98
C VAL A 183 12.15 -18.64 8.65
N LEU A 184 11.55 -17.57 8.13
CA LEU A 184 12.02 -16.83 6.96
C LEU A 184 12.55 -15.46 7.40
N ARG A 185 13.68 -15.05 6.83
CA ARG A 185 14.40 -13.82 7.17
C ARG A 185 14.71 -13.03 5.92
N ASN A 186 15.01 -11.75 6.11
CA ASN A 186 15.39 -10.83 5.04
C ASN A 186 14.27 -10.71 4.00
N ALA A 187 13.02 -10.77 4.47
CA ALA A 187 11.82 -10.56 3.68
C ALA A 187 11.03 -9.34 4.18
N GLY A 188 11.65 -8.51 5.03
CA GLY A 188 11.13 -7.25 5.54
C GLY A 188 11.14 -6.10 4.52
N PRO A 189 10.84 -4.86 4.97
CA PRO A 189 10.83 -3.68 4.13
C PRO A 189 12.12 -3.50 3.31
N LYS A 190 13.31 -3.62 3.91
CA LYS A 190 14.59 -3.48 3.20
C LYS A 190 15.09 -4.82 2.65
N GLY A 191 14.91 -5.91 3.39
CA GLY A 191 15.42 -7.22 3.04
C GLY A 191 14.73 -7.85 1.83
N GLY A 192 13.40 -7.80 1.80
CA GLY A 192 12.54 -8.40 0.76
C GLY A 192 12.53 -7.66 -0.58
N PRO A 193 13.19 -6.51 -0.65
CA PRO A 193 12.63 -5.15 -0.55
C PRO A 193 11.12 -5.00 -0.81
N GLY A 194 10.50 -4.04 -0.12
CA GLY A 194 9.05 -3.82 -0.21
C GLY A 194 8.24 -4.92 0.47
N MET A 195 8.82 -5.64 1.44
CA MET A 195 8.13 -6.59 2.31
C MET A 195 7.13 -7.50 1.57
N PRO A 196 7.59 -8.39 0.68
CA PRO A 196 6.73 -9.24 -0.15
C PRO A 196 5.87 -10.19 0.69
N GLU A 197 4.82 -10.74 0.06
CA GLU A 197 3.86 -11.66 0.68
C GLU A 197 4.39 -13.11 0.74
N TRP A 198 5.59 -13.29 1.27
CA TRP A 198 6.28 -14.59 1.34
C TRP A 198 6.12 -15.31 2.68
N GLY A 199 5.38 -14.73 3.63
CA GLY A 199 5.20 -15.27 4.98
C GLY A 199 4.37 -16.56 5.03
N MET A 200 3.51 -16.82 4.03
CA MET A 200 2.81 -18.10 3.89
C MET A 200 3.74 -19.15 3.24
N ILE A 201 4.78 -19.54 3.97
CA ILE A 201 5.75 -20.52 3.48
C ILE A 201 5.05 -21.88 3.33
N PRO A 202 5.17 -22.57 2.18
CA PRO A 202 4.54 -23.87 1.98
C PRO A 202 5.05 -24.91 2.99
N VAL A 203 4.13 -25.69 3.57
CA VAL A 203 4.48 -26.85 4.39
C VAL A 203 5.25 -27.85 3.51
N PRO A 204 6.43 -28.36 3.96
CA PRO A 204 7.19 -29.35 3.20
C PRO A 204 6.33 -30.53 2.75
N LEU A 205 6.45 -30.92 1.47
CA LEU A 205 5.63 -31.97 0.87
C LEU A 205 5.66 -33.30 1.65
N LYS A 206 6.81 -33.63 2.25
CA LYS A 206 6.96 -34.81 3.11
C LYS A 206 6.00 -34.77 4.32
N LEU A 207 5.87 -33.62 4.97
CA LEU A 207 4.97 -33.43 6.11
C LEU A 207 3.51 -33.45 5.65
N VAL A 208 3.20 -32.81 4.52
CA VAL A 208 1.85 -32.88 3.92
C VAL A 208 1.43 -34.32 3.62
N ARG A 209 2.34 -35.14 3.07
CA ARG A 209 2.11 -36.58 2.83
C ARG A 209 1.91 -37.38 4.12
N GLN A 210 2.42 -36.90 5.24
CA GLN A 210 2.23 -37.48 6.58
C GLN A 210 0.94 -36.97 7.27
N GLY A 211 0.12 -36.19 6.57
CA GLY A 211 -1.15 -35.68 7.10
C GLY A 211 -1.05 -34.32 7.81
N VAL A 212 0.14 -33.73 7.91
CA VAL A 212 0.32 -32.38 8.45
C VAL A 212 -0.39 -31.38 7.54
N ARG A 213 -1.29 -30.59 8.11
CA ARG A 213 -2.05 -29.57 7.39
C ARG A 213 -1.60 -28.16 7.72
N ASP A 214 -0.95 -27.97 8.87
CA ASP A 214 -0.46 -26.66 9.28
C ASP A 214 0.85 -26.73 10.07
N MET A 215 1.61 -25.64 10.02
CA MET A 215 2.87 -25.47 10.77
C MET A 215 3.01 -24.02 11.20
N LEU A 216 3.67 -23.78 12.34
CA LEU A 216 4.01 -22.43 12.72
C LEU A 216 5.08 -21.86 11.77
N ARG A 217 4.82 -20.68 11.21
CA ARG A 217 5.77 -19.91 10.40
C ARG A 217 6.02 -18.55 11.03
N ILE A 218 7.26 -18.10 11.02
CA ILE A 218 7.66 -16.78 11.53
C ILE A 218 8.46 -16.07 10.46
N SER A 219 8.12 -14.82 10.15
CA SER A 219 8.88 -14.03 9.21
C SER A 219 8.80 -12.53 9.45
N ASP A 220 9.81 -11.81 8.97
CA ASP A 220 9.78 -10.36 8.80
C ASP A 220 9.00 -9.93 7.55
N ALA A 221 8.36 -10.87 6.83
CA ALA A 221 7.53 -10.63 5.66
C ALA A 221 6.05 -10.37 5.98
N ARG A 222 5.26 -10.09 4.93
CA ARG A 222 3.79 -10.09 4.97
C ARG A 222 3.24 -11.43 4.43
N MET A 223 1.93 -11.58 4.42
CA MET A 223 1.24 -12.62 3.65
C MET A 223 0.05 -12.01 2.91
N SER A 224 -0.49 -12.71 1.91
CA SER A 224 -1.72 -12.28 1.26
C SER A 224 -2.88 -12.30 2.25
N GLY A 225 -3.79 -11.33 2.16
CA GLY A 225 -5.05 -11.37 2.93
C GLY A 225 -5.90 -12.61 2.63
N THR A 226 -5.63 -13.30 1.51
CA THR A 226 -6.26 -14.57 1.14
C THR A 226 -5.54 -15.81 1.68
N SER A 227 -4.32 -15.65 2.21
CA SER A 227 -3.49 -16.71 2.79
C SER A 227 -3.97 -17.10 4.18
N TYR A 228 -3.40 -18.20 4.69
CA TYR A 228 -3.84 -18.78 5.95
C TYR A 228 -2.79 -19.62 6.70
N GLY A 229 -3.18 -20.03 7.91
CA GLY A 229 -2.41 -20.90 8.81
C GLY A 229 -1.75 -20.14 9.96
N ALA A 230 -1.14 -20.87 10.89
CA ALA A 230 -0.35 -20.29 11.97
C ALA A 230 0.89 -19.55 11.43
N CYS A 231 0.77 -18.24 11.24
CA CYS A 231 1.81 -17.35 10.74
C CYS A 231 2.00 -16.15 11.68
N VAL A 232 3.23 -15.96 12.16
CA VAL A 232 3.72 -14.70 12.72
C VAL A 232 4.37 -13.91 11.59
N LEU A 233 3.87 -12.70 11.38
CA LEU A 233 4.29 -11.81 10.31
C LEU A 233 4.82 -10.51 10.90
N HIS A 234 5.41 -9.67 10.06
CA HIS A 234 5.80 -8.31 10.41
C HIS A 234 6.75 -8.24 11.61
N VAL A 235 7.58 -9.27 11.81
CA VAL A 235 8.59 -9.26 12.87
C VAL A 235 9.53 -8.09 12.62
N ALA A 236 9.55 -7.17 13.60
CA ALA A 236 10.33 -5.94 13.56
C ALA A 236 11.19 -5.82 14.84
N PRO A 237 12.41 -5.25 14.74
CA PRO A 237 13.11 -4.88 13.51
C PRO A 237 13.38 -6.10 12.62
N GLU A 238 13.37 -5.91 11.30
CA GLU A 238 13.58 -6.99 10.34
C GLU A 238 14.99 -7.60 10.45
N ALA A 239 15.17 -8.82 9.92
CA ALA A 239 16.46 -9.48 10.01
C ALA A 239 17.57 -8.75 9.21
N TYR A 240 17.20 -8.09 8.11
CA TYR A 240 18.14 -7.39 7.23
C TYR A 240 18.87 -6.23 7.92
N VAL A 241 18.25 -5.62 8.93
CA VAL A 241 18.84 -4.53 9.73
C VAL A 241 19.40 -5.00 11.08
N GLY A 242 19.53 -6.32 11.29
CA GLY A 242 20.11 -6.89 12.50
C GLY A 242 19.13 -7.03 13.67
N GLY A 243 17.82 -7.08 13.39
CA GLY A 243 16.81 -7.40 14.39
C GLY A 243 16.97 -8.81 14.98
N PRO A 244 16.32 -9.14 16.11
CA PRO A 244 16.49 -10.44 16.79
C PRO A 244 16.24 -11.65 15.90
N LEU A 245 15.34 -11.55 14.92
CA LEU A 245 15.08 -12.62 13.95
C LEU A 245 16.33 -12.99 13.15
N ALA A 246 17.26 -12.05 12.92
CA ALA A 246 18.55 -12.30 12.26
C ALA A 246 19.44 -13.27 13.03
N LEU A 247 19.23 -13.42 14.34
CA LEU A 247 20.08 -14.21 15.23
C LEU A 247 19.57 -15.64 15.42
N VAL A 248 18.37 -15.95 14.94
CA VAL A 248 17.80 -17.31 15.00
C VAL A 248 18.67 -18.28 14.18
N GLN A 249 18.93 -19.46 14.75
CA GLN A 249 19.65 -20.57 14.14
C GLN A 249 18.79 -21.83 14.14
N ALA A 250 19.10 -22.76 13.24
CA ALA A 250 18.40 -24.04 13.18
C ALA A 250 18.65 -24.83 14.48
N GLY A 251 17.57 -25.30 15.10
CA GLY A 251 17.62 -26.02 16.38
C GLY A 251 17.26 -25.17 17.60
N ASP A 252 17.21 -23.84 17.47
CA ASP A 252 16.72 -22.97 18.54
C ASP A 252 15.24 -23.27 18.87
N ILE A 253 14.88 -23.13 20.14
CA ILE A 253 13.50 -23.25 20.60
C ILE A 253 12.84 -21.87 20.58
N ILE A 254 11.63 -21.80 20.03
CA ILE A 254 10.80 -20.59 20.02
C ILE A 254 9.50 -20.89 20.73
N ALA A 255 9.24 -20.19 21.83
CA ALA A 255 7.99 -20.27 22.57
C ALA A 255 7.03 -19.18 22.09
N ILE A 256 5.77 -19.54 21.84
CA ILE A 256 4.69 -18.61 21.49
C ILE A 256 3.55 -18.76 22.48
N ASP A 257 3.19 -17.64 23.11
CA ASP A 257 2.01 -17.48 23.94
C ASP A 257 1.12 -16.39 23.32
N VAL A 258 0.09 -16.82 22.59
CA VAL A 258 -0.86 -15.91 21.94
C VAL A 258 -1.72 -15.15 22.98
N PRO A 259 -2.34 -15.81 23.98
CA PRO A 259 -3.03 -15.10 25.07
C PRO A 259 -2.14 -14.09 25.81
N GLY A 260 -0.91 -14.48 26.14
CA GLY A 260 0.09 -13.62 26.79
C GLY A 260 0.77 -12.61 25.88
N ARG A 261 0.48 -12.65 24.57
CA ARG A 261 1.08 -11.79 23.52
C ARG A 261 2.61 -11.83 23.50
N GLN A 262 3.19 -13.00 23.74
CA GLN A 262 4.63 -13.19 23.82
C GLN A 262 5.14 -14.15 22.74
N ILE A 263 6.27 -13.78 22.14
CA ILE A 263 7.11 -14.66 21.32
C ILE A 263 8.51 -14.59 21.92
N ARG A 264 9.07 -15.73 22.33
CA ARG A 264 10.37 -15.81 22.99
C ARG A 264 11.29 -16.75 22.23
N LEU A 265 12.49 -16.28 21.90
CA LEU A 265 13.59 -17.12 21.46
C LEU A 265 14.30 -17.63 22.72
N GLU A 266 14.26 -18.92 22.99
CA GLU A 266 14.82 -19.55 24.19
C GLU A 266 16.33 -19.74 24.03
N VAL A 267 17.06 -18.62 24.00
CA VAL A 267 18.51 -18.53 23.89
C VAL A 267 18.98 -17.54 24.95
N SER A 268 20.09 -17.83 25.64
CA SER A 268 20.62 -16.93 26.67
C SER A 268 21.07 -15.59 26.09
N ASP A 269 21.03 -14.54 26.90
CA ASP A 269 21.46 -13.20 26.49
C ASP A 269 22.95 -13.16 26.06
N ASP A 270 23.81 -13.98 26.68
CA ASP A 270 25.22 -14.11 26.31
C ASP A 270 25.38 -14.68 24.89
N GLU A 271 24.61 -15.72 24.55
CA GLU A 271 24.64 -16.33 23.23
C GLU A 271 24.03 -15.39 22.17
N LEU A 272 22.93 -14.69 22.49
CA LEU A 272 22.38 -13.66 21.60
C LEU A 272 23.37 -12.52 21.37
N SER A 273 24.10 -12.10 22.40
CA SER A 273 25.14 -11.07 22.30
C SER A 273 26.30 -11.54 21.43
N ARG A 274 26.75 -12.79 21.60
CA ARG A 274 27.78 -13.40 20.75
C ARG A 274 27.34 -13.47 19.29
N ARG A 275 26.12 -13.93 19.02
CA ARG A 275 25.55 -13.99 17.66
C ARG A 275 25.41 -12.61 17.04
N ARG A 276 25.01 -11.59 17.82
CA ARG A 276 24.90 -10.21 17.37
C ARG A 276 26.26 -9.62 17.00
N ALA A 277 27.31 -9.90 17.79
CA ALA A 277 28.67 -9.47 17.47
C ALA A 277 29.23 -10.13 16.19
N GLN A 278 28.76 -11.34 15.87
CA GLN A 278 29.13 -12.06 14.64
C GLN A 278 28.22 -11.75 13.45
N TRP A 279 27.14 -11.00 13.64
CA TRP A 279 26.22 -10.66 12.55
C TRP A 279 26.86 -9.64 11.62
N HIS A 280 26.69 -9.85 10.31
CA HIS A 280 27.21 -8.96 9.29
C HIS A 280 26.03 -8.50 8.43
N ALA A 281 25.95 -7.20 8.20
CA ALA A 281 24.90 -6.62 7.37
C ALA A 281 24.99 -7.21 5.94
N PRO A 282 23.85 -7.66 5.37
CA PRO A 282 23.83 -8.08 3.97
C PRO A 282 24.20 -6.90 3.04
N PRO A 283 24.73 -7.18 1.84
CA PRO A 283 25.08 -6.13 0.89
C PRO A 283 23.83 -5.35 0.43
N ALA A 284 24.01 -4.06 0.19
CA ALA A 284 22.95 -3.19 -0.32
C ALA A 284 22.41 -3.71 -1.66
N ARG A 285 21.08 -3.80 -1.78
CA ARG A 285 20.41 -4.30 -3.00
C ARG A 285 20.31 -3.27 -4.11
N PHE A 286 20.22 -1.99 -3.76
CA PHE A 286 20.06 -0.90 -4.72
C PHE A 286 21.17 0.13 -4.53
N GLY A 287 21.90 0.44 -5.60
CA GLY A 287 22.92 1.50 -5.59
C GLY A 287 22.40 2.87 -5.99
N ARG A 288 21.29 2.96 -6.75
CA ARG A 288 20.69 4.20 -7.27
C ARG A 288 19.19 4.08 -7.55
N GLY A 289 18.54 5.19 -7.89
CA GLY A 289 17.13 5.24 -8.30
C GLY A 289 16.15 5.05 -7.14
N TYR A 290 14.88 4.82 -7.46
CA TYR A 290 13.82 4.71 -6.45
C TYR A 290 14.10 3.63 -5.39
N GLY A 291 14.69 2.49 -5.76
CA GLY A 291 15.05 1.45 -4.80
C GLY A 291 16.05 1.92 -3.73
N LYS A 292 16.97 2.82 -4.08
CA LYS A 292 17.91 3.46 -3.13
C LYS A 292 17.16 4.42 -2.21
N MET A 293 16.35 5.31 -2.79
CA MET A 293 15.51 6.26 -2.03
C MET A 293 14.60 5.52 -1.03
N PHE A 294 13.90 4.49 -1.49
CA PHE A 294 13.10 3.63 -0.64
C PHE A 294 13.93 3.04 0.50
N THR A 295 15.07 2.41 0.20
CA THR A 295 15.92 1.77 1.23
C THR A 295 16.43 2.78 2.27
N ASP A 296 16.73 4.00 1.86
CA ASP A 296 17.24 5.05 2.75
C ASP A 296 16.16 5.60 3.69
N HIS A 297 14.92 5.71 3.21
CA HIS A 297 13.86 6.41 3.94
C HIS A 297 12.79 5.50 4.53
N ILE A 298 12.68 4.24 4.12
CA ILE A 298 11.65 3.31 4.59
C ILE A 298 11.81 3.00 6.09
N LEU A 299 10.69 3.13 6.82
CA LEU A 299 10.54 2.73 8.22
C LEU A 299 10.16 1.25 8.35
N GLN A 300 10.18 0.75 9.58
CA GLN A 300 9.89 -0.67 9.85
C GLN A 300 8.38 -0.96 9.81
N ALA A 301 8.02 -2.25 9.83
CA ALA A 301 6.64 -2.69 9.68
C ALA A 301 5.72 -2.25 10.83
N ASP A 302 6.25 -2.19 12.05
CA ASP A 302 5.59 -1.63 13.24
C ASP A 302 5.32 -0.12 13.13
N GLN A 303 5.99 0.56 12.19
CA GLN A 303 5.82 1.98 11.87
C GLN A 303 5.05 2.19 10.56
N GLY A 304 4.37 1.15 10.05
CA GLY A 304 3.49 1.24 8.87
C GLY A 304 4.20 1.14 7.52
N CYS A 305 5.50 0.83 7.48
CA CYS A 305 6.33 0.82 6.26
C CYS A 305 6.22 2.12 5.45
N ASP A 306 6.07 3.27 6.12
CA ASP A 306 6.09 4.57 5.44
C ASP A 306 7.52 5.10 5.26
N MET A 307 7.70 6.14 4.45
CA MET A 307 8.98 6.83 4.36
C MET A 307 9.06 7.90 5.43
N GLY A 308 10.15 7.94 6.20
CA GLY A 308 10.34 8.92 7.27
C GLY A 308 10.21 10.37 6.80
N VAL A 309 10.58 10.67 5.55
CA VAL A 309 10.46 11.99 4.93
C VAL A 309 9.02 12.41 4.58
N LEU A 310 8.07 11.48 4.57
CA LEU A 310 6.65 11.74 4.29
C LEU A 310 5.81 11.92 5.56
N LEU A 311 6.41 11.66 6.72
CA LEU A 311 5.72 11.83 8.00
C LEU A 311 5.55 13.30 8.32
N THR A 312 4.42 13.68 8.91
CA THR A 312 4.18 15.06 9.39
C THR A 312 5.20 15.52 10.43
N GLN A 313 5.85 14.58 11.13
CA GLN A 313 6.93 14.86 12.08
C GLN A 313 8.25 15.25 11.39
N ALA A 314 8.42 14.99 10.08
CA ALA A 314 9.61 15.38 9.34
C ALA A 314 9.68 16.89 9.07
N GLY A 315 8.53 17.58 9.07
CA GLY A 315 8.43 19.01 8.86
C GLY A 315 7.05 19.42 8.36
N GLU A 316 6.83 20.73 8.23
CA GLU A 316 5.64 21.24 7.55
C GLU A 316 5.67 20.83 6.07
N CYS A 317 4.54 20.39 5.55
CA CYS A 317 4.45 20.12 4.12
C CYS A 317 4.59 21.44 3.35
N ALA A 318 5.14 21.35 2.12
CA ALA A 318 5.15 22.48 1.21
C ALA A 318 3.71 23.02 1.10
N GLY A 319 3.57 24.32 1.36
CA GLY A 319 2.29 24.98 1.24
C GLY A 319 1.78 24.95 -0.21
N GLU A 320 0.78 25.77 -0.43
CA GLU A 320 0.30 26.09 -1.76
C GLU A 320 1.45 26.59 -2.68
N PRO A 321 1.67 26.01 -3.88
CA PRO A 321 2.81 26.39 -4.72
C PRO A 321 2.67 27.82 -5.23
N ASP A 322 3.78 28.55 -5.36
CA ASP A 322 3.77 29.90 -5.93
C ASP A 322 3.35 29.89 -7.40
N ILE A 323 2.54 30.88 -7.78
CA ILE A 323 2.10 31.11 -9.16
C ILE A 323 2.57 32.54 -9.52
N PHE A 324 3.69 32.63 -10.24
CA PHE A 324 4.30 33.89 -10.69
C PHE A 324 3.91 34.24 -12.12
#